data_AF-A0AAN7L388-F1
#
_entry.id   AF-A0AAN7L388-F1
#
_cell.length_a   1.000
_cell.length_b   1.000
_cell.length_c   1.000
_cell.angle_alpha   90.00
_cell.angle_beta   90.00
_cell.angle_gamma   90.00
#
_symmetry.space_group_name_H-M   'P 1'
#
loop_
_entity.id
_entity.type
_entity.pdbx_description
1 polymer ?
#
loop_
_entity_poly.entity_id
_entity_poly.type
_entity_poly.pdbx_seq_one_letter_code
_entity_poly.pdbx_strand_id
1 'polypeptide(L)'
;MIRVVQQSLLGSILSNMLLVLGCAFFSGGIVFIKKEQLFNKSTVVVNSGLLLMAVMGLLFPAVLHYTHSEVHFGKSELALSRFSSCIMLIAYGAYLYYQLKTEVHQYAPLNEEVSPSVSGGENVDDNDEAPEISKWEAIIWLAVMTAWISFLSDYLVDAIDGASKAWRIPIAFISVILLPIVGNAAEHASAIMFAMKDKLDISLGVAIGSSTQIAMFGIPFCVVVGWVMGRPMDLNFHLFETAVLFITVLVVAFLLQMLLHWKHEDVAFDFGCLLDAWCI
;
A
#
# COMPACT_ATOMS: atom_id res chain seq x y z
N MET A 1 1.75 20.13 10.90
CA MET A 1 2.55 18.88 10.80
C MET A 1 1.72 17.62 10.94
N ILE A 2 0.88 17.45 11.96
CA ILE A 2 -0.06 16.31 12.06
C ILE A 2 -0.86 16.11 10.75
N ARG A 3 -1.43 17.21 10.23
CA ARG A 3 -2.19 17.17 8.98
C ARG A 3 -1.37 16.71 7.77
N VAL A 4 -0.10 17.10 7.68
CA VAL A 4 0.84 16.68 6.62
C VAL A 4 1.06 15.17 6.70
N VAL A 5 1.31 14.64 7.91
CA VAL A 5 1.46 13.20 8.12
C VAL A 5 0.19 12.45 7.70
N GLN A 6 -0.97 12.87 8.19
CA GLN A 6 -2.26 12.26 7.81
C GLN A 6 -2.46 12.30 6.29
N GLN A 7 -2.25 13.45 5.64
CA GLN A 7 -2.42 13.62 4.20
C GLN A 7 -1.42 12.79 3.39
N SER A 8 -0.19 12.68 3.85
CA SER A 8 0.85 11.88 3.19
C SER A 8 0.55 10.39 3.23
N LEU A 9 0.09 9.87 4.38
CA LEU A 9 -0.26 8.45 4.52
C LEU A 9 -1.50 8.11 3.69
N LEU A 10 -2.52 8.98 3.70
CA LEU A 10 -3.70 8.80 2.87
C LEU A 10 -3.37 8.87 1.38
N GLY A 11 -2.58 9.88 0.98
CA GLY A 11 -2.11 10.03 -0.39
C GLY A 11 -1.26 8.85 -0.87
N SER A 12 -0.48 8.23 0.03
CA SER A 12 0.27 7.01 -0.25
C SER A 12 -0.62 5.82 -0.58
N ILE A 13 -1.72 5.64 0.16
CA ILE A 13 -2.72 4.61 -0.15
C ILE A 13 -3.37 4.90 -1.51
N LEU A 14 -3.79 6.15 -1.76
CA LEU A 14 -4.41 6.55 -3.03
C LEU A 14 -3.46 6.36 -4.21
N SER A 15 -2.20 6.74 -4.07
CA SER A 15 -1.18 6.62 -5.11
C SER A 15 -0.92 5.15 -5.44
N ASN A 16 -0.74 4.30 -4.42
CA ASN A 16 -0.56 2.86 -4.64
C ASN A 16 -1.80 2.21 -5.29
N MET A 17 -3.00 2.62 -4.89
CA MET A 17 -4.25 2.02 -5.37
C MET A 17 -4.70 2.51 -6.74
N LEU A 18 -4.48 3.78 -7.09
CA LEU A 18 -4.93 4.35 -8.36
C LEU A 18 -3.78 4.45 -9.35
N LEU A 19 -2.71 5.15 -8.98
CA LEU A 19 -1.60 5.42 -9.89
C LEU A 19 -0.80 4.14 -10.19
N VAL A 20 -0.33 3.43 -9.17
CA VAL A 20 0.55 2.27 -9.38
C VAL A 20 -0.20 1.12 -10.03
N LEU A 21 -1.36 0.74 -9.49
CA LEU A 21 -2.19 -0.30 -10.09
C LEU A 21 -2.63 0.09 -11.51
N GLY A 22 -3.05 1.33 -11.73
CA GLY A 22 -3.42 1.83 -13.05
C GLY A 22 -2.27 1.74 -14.06
N CYS A 23 -1.08 2.23 -13.69
CA CYS A 23 0.12 2.15 -14.54
C CYS A 23 0.60 0.72 -14.75
N ALA A 24 0.52 -0.15 -13.73
CA ALA A 24 0.89 -1.55 -13.83
C ALA A 24 -0.03 -2.30 -14.80
N PHE A 25 -1.35 -2.12 -14.68
CA PHE A 25 -2.29 -2.70 -15.63
C PHE A 25 -2.09 -2.13 -17.03
N PHE A 26 -1.93 -0.81 -17.17
CA PHE A 26 -1.71 -0.17 -18.47
C PHE A 26 -0.46 -0.65 -19.19
N SER A 27 0.67 -0.66 -18.49
CA SER A 27 1.94 -1.13 -19.06
C SER A 27 1.95 -2.64 -19.31
N GLY A 28 1.41 -3.45 -18.39
CA GLY A 28 1.26 -4.90 -18.57
C GLY A 28 0.34 -5.24 -19.75
N GLY A 29 -0.79 -4.54 -19.87
CA GLY A 29 -1.76 -4.72 -20.96
C GLY A 29 -1.20 -4.38 -22.33
N ILE A 30 -0.41 -3.30 -22.45
CA ILE A 30 0.25 -2.93 -23.73
C ILE A 30 1.30 -3.96 -24.15
N VAL A 31 2.11 -4.44 -23.19
CA VAL A 31 3.17 -5.42 -23.49
C VAL A 31 2.56 -6.80 -23.83
N PHE A 32 1.48 -7.19 -23.15
CA PHE A 32 0.84 -8.51 -23.29
C PHE A 32 -0.56 -8.44 -23.92
N ILE A 33 -0.74 -7.66 -24.99
CA ILE A 33 -2.03 -7.51 -25.72
C ILE A 33 -2.71 -8.84 -26.09
N LYS A 34 -1.94 -9.92 -26.26
CA LYS A 34 -2.43 -11.24 -26.71
C LYS A 34 -2.46 -12.31 -25.61
N LYS A 35 -2.12 -11.98 -24.37
CA LYS A 35 -1.98 -12.95 -23.28
C LYS A 35 -2.56 -12.39 -21.99
N GLU A 36 -3.43 -13.17 -21.35
CA GLU A 36 -3.92 -12.85 -20.01
C GLU A 36 -2.80 -13.07 -18.98
N GLN A 37 -2.56 -12.06 -18.14
CA GLN A 37 -1.59 -12.16 -17.06
C GLN A 37 -2.22 -12.90 -15.88
N LEU A 38 -1.57 -13.98 -15.43
CA LEU A 38 -2.09 -14.79 -14.33
C LEU A 38 -1.73 -14.15 -12.99
N PHE A 39 -2.71 -14.19 -12.08
CA PHE A 39 -2.49 -13.79 -10.70
C PHE A 39 -3.18 -14.73 -9.68
N ASN A 40 -2.57 -14.91 -8.52
CA ASN A 40 -3.02 -15.64 -7.35
C ASN A 40 -4.20 -14.91 -6.68
N LYS A 41 -5.37 -15.53 -6.86
CA LYS A 41 -6.65 -15.05 -6.35
C LYS A 41 -6.66 -14.93 -4.81
N SER A 42 -6.00 -15.83 -4.10
CA SER A 42 -6.10 -15.91 -2.64
C SER A 42 -5.41 -14.73 -1.96
N THR A 43 -4.18 -14.40 -2.37
CA THR A 43 -3.41 -13.29 -1.79
C THR A 43 -4.07 -11.94 -2.05
N VAL A 44 -4.56 -11.72 -3.27
CA VAL A 44 -5.27 -10.48 -3.63
C VAL A 44 -6.54 -10.31 -2.82
N VAL A 45 -7.37 -11.37 -2.70
CA VAL A 45 -8.63 -11.31 -1.94
C VAL A 45 -8.39 -11.02 -0.45
N VAL A 46 -7.41 -11.68 0.18
CA VAL A 46 -7.08 -11.45 1.59
C VAL A 46 -6.60 -10.01 1.81
N ASN A 47 -5.68 -9.52 0.97
CA ASN A 47 -5.12 -8.18 1.13
C ASN A 47 -6.14 -7.08 0.84
N SER A 48 -6.98 -7.23 -0.19
CA SER A 48 -8.08 -6.30 -0.46
C SER A 48 -9.14 -6.33 0.63
N GLY A 49 -9.45 -7.50 1.20
CA GLY A 49 -10.38 -7.64 2.32
C GLY A 49 -9.87 -6.94 3.60
N LEU A 50 -8.58 -7.08 3.91
CA LEU A 50 -7.93 -6.38 5.02
C LEU A 50 -7.94 -4.87 4.82
N LEU A 51 -7.63 -4.39 3.60
CA LEU A 51 -7.69 -2.98 3.27
C LEU A 51 -9.11 -2.41 3.45
N LEU A 52 -10.13 -3.15 3.01
CA LEU A 52 -11.53 -2.74 3.21
C LEU A 52 -11.87 -2.65 4.71
N MET A 53 -11.49 -3.66 5.50
CA MET A 53 -11.67 -3.65 6.95
C MET A 53 -10.96 -2.46 7.61
N ALA A 54 -9.76 -2.11 7.14
CA ALA A 54 -9.01 -0.96 7.61
C ALA A 54 -9.79 0.34 7.37
N VAL A 55 -10.28 0.54 6.15
CA VAL A 55 -11.04 1.74 5.78
C VAL A 55 -12.34 1.85 6.57
N MET A 56 -13.03 0.73 6.85
CA MET A 56 -14.20 0.73 7.75
C MET A 56 -13.85 1.18 9.16
N GLY A 57 -12.67 0.77 9.68
CA GLY A 57 -12.16 1.21 10.97
C GLY A 57 -11.82 2.71 11.01
N LEU A 58 -11.35 3.27 9.89
CA LEU A 58 -11.07 4.70 9.72
C LEU A 58 -12.35 5.55 9.56
N LEU A 59 -13.41 4.97 9.00
CA LEU A 59 -14.70 5.66 8.83
C LEU A 59 -15.41 5.96 10.14
N PHE A 60 -15.25 5.09 11.16
CA PHE A 60 -16.02 5.20 12.40
C PHE A 60 -15.75 6.51 13.17
N PRO A 61 -14.49 6.95 13.41
CA PRO A 61 -14.21 8.27 13.98
C PRO A 61 -14.68 9.44 13.09
N ALA A 62 -14.52 9.33 11.76
CA ALA A 62 -14.90 10.39 10.83
C ALA A 62 -16.42 10.65 10.81
N VAL A 63 -17.24 9.59 10.85
CA VAL A 63 -18.71 9.70 10.89
C VAL A 63 -19.20 10.28 12.21
N LEU A 64 -18.57 9.90 13.34
CA LEU A 64 -18.92 10.45 14.64
C LEU A 64 -18.70 11.96 14.69
N HIS A 65 -17.56 12.44 14.19
CA HIS A 65 -17.25 13.87 14.11
C HIS A 65 -18.28 14.62 13.24
N TYR A 66 -18.66 14.05 12.08
CA TYR A 66 -19.62 14.69 11.16
C TYR A 66 -21.05 14.73 11.70
N THR A 67 -21.48 13.70 12.43
CA THR A 67 -22.86 13.62 12.98
C THR A 67 -23.03 14.51 14.21
N HIS A 68 -21.94 15.07 14.75
CA HIS A 68 -21.92 15.84 15.99
C HIS A 68 -22.55 15.11 17.19
N SER A 69 -22.63 13.77 17.15
CA SER A 69 -23.20 12.92 18.21
C SER A 69 -22.28 12.78 19.43
N GLU A 70 -21.30 13.68 19.58
CA GLU A 70 -20.31 13.61 20.64
C GLU A 70 -20.85 14.15 21.96
N VAL A 71 -20.69 13.37 23.02
CA VAL A 71 -20.99 13.82 24.39
C VAL A 71 -20.00 14.91 24.84
N HIS A 72 -18.74 14.84 24.36
CA HIS A 72 -17.70 15.83 24.61
C HIS A 72 -16.92 16.12 23.31
N PHE A 73 -17.20 17.28 22.70
CA PHE A 73 -16.61 17.74 21.45
C PHE A 73 -15.07 17.60 21.44
N GLY A 74 -14.54 16.87 20.46
CA GLY A 74 -13.11 16.66 20.18
C GLY A 74 -12.37 15.71 21.14
N LYS A 75 -12.84 15.53 22.38
CA LYS A 75 -12.25 14.55 23.33
C LYS A 75 -12.74 13.14 23.07
N SER A 76 -14.01 13.00 22.68
CA SER A 76 -14.62 11.71 22.36
C SER A 76 -14.02 11.12 21.08
N GLU A 77 -13.86 11.94 20.05
CA GLU A 77 -13.23 11.58 18.77
C GLU A 77 -11.79 11.09 18.93
N LEU A 78 -10.97 11.82 19.69
CA LEU A 78 -9.58 11.47 19.91
C LEU A 78 -9.44 10.17 20.72
N ALA A 79 -10.28 9.98 21.74
CA ALA A 79 -10.33 8.75 22.51
C ALA A 79 -10.74 7.56 21.64
N LEU A 80 -11.76 7.76 20.79
CA LEU A 80 -12.23 6.74 19.85
C LEU A 80 -11.17 6.40 18.79
N SER A 81 -10.48 7.40 18.26
CA SER A 81 -9.38 7.22 17.29
C SER A 81 -8.23 6.41 17.89
N ARG A 82 -7.87 6.66 19.15
CA ARG A 82 -6.85 5.88 19.88
C ARG A 82 -7.29 4.44 20.12
N PHE A 83 -8.54 4.23 20.53
CA PHE A 83 -9.11 2.90 20.71
C PHE A 83 -9.13 2.10 19.41
N SER A 84 -9.64 2.70 18.33
CA SER A 84 -9.66 2.11 16.99
C SER A 84 -8.24 1.77 16.52
N SER A 85 -7.27 2.68 16.73
CA SER A 85 -5.87 2.44 16.36
C SER A 85 -5.25 1.24 17.08
N CYS A 86 -5.53 1.08 18.38
CA CYS A 86 -5.05 -0.09 19.13
C CYS A 86 -5.64 -1.39 18.58
N ILE A 87 -6.93 -1.41 18.24
CA ILE A 87 -7.59 -2.58 17.64
C ILE A 87 -6.97 -2.91 16.27
N MET A 88 -6.78 -1.90 15.42
CA MET A 88 -6.18 -2.08 14.09
C MET A 88 -4.76 -2.66 14.18
N LEU A 89 -3.93 -2.17 15.11
CA LEU A 89 -2.58 -2.70 15.34
C LEU A 89 -2.59 -4.14 15.84
N ILE A 90 -3.51 -4.50 16.75
CA ILE A 90 -3.65 -5.88 17.23
C ILE A 90 -4.10 -6.79 16.09
N ALA A 91 -5.09 -6.36 15.30
CA ALA A 91 -5.58 -7.11 14.15
C ALA A 91 -4.47 -7.31 13.10
N TYR A 92 -3.68 -6.27 12.83
CA TYR A 92 -2.53 -6.36 11.93
C TYR A 92 -1.43 -7.27 12.48
N GLY A 93 -1.15 -7.22 13.79
CA GLY A 93 -0.20 -8.12 14.44
C GLY A 93 -0.64 -9.59 14.37
N ALA A 94 -1.93 -9.87 14.55
CA ALA A 94 -2.50 -11.20 14.36
C ALA A 94 -2.42 -11.65 12.89
N TYR A 95 -2.67 -10.75 11.94
CA TYR A 95 -2.47 -11.00 10.51
C TYR A 95 -1.01 -11.33 10.18
N LEU A 96 -0.05 -10.52 10.64
CA LEU A 96 1.38 -10.79 10.43
C LEU A 96 1.81 -12.10 11.07
N TYR A 97 1.32 -12.41 12.28
CA TYR A 97 1.61 -13.69 12.92
C TYR A 97 1.08 -14.87 12.10
N TYR A 98 -0.16 -14.76 11.60
CA TYR A 98 -0.73 -15.78 10.71
C TYR A 98 0.06 -15.89 9.40
N GLN A 99 0.42 -14.77 8.79
CA GLN A 99 1.14 -14.74 7.52
C GLN A 99 2.55 -15.33 7.66
N LEU A 100 3.31 -14.92 8.67
CA LEU A 100 4.63 -15.47 8.95
C LEU A 100 4.58 -16.96 9.29
N LYS A 101 3.59 -17.40 10.07
CA LYS A 101 3.45 -18.82 10.43
C LYS A 101 3.01 -19.68 9.24
N THR A 102 2.14 -19.16 8.38
CA THR A 102 1.57 -19.89 7.24
C THR A 102 2.53 -19.91 6.05
N GLU A 103 3.22 -18.81 5.76
CA GLU A 103 4.20 -18.74 4.67
C GLU A 103 5.52 -19.48 5.01
N VAL A 104 5.91 -19.61 6.28
CA VAL A 104 7.03 -20.52 6.66
C VAL A 104 6.75 -21.97 6.28
N HIS A 105 5.49 -22.39 6.17
CA HIS A 105 5.13 -23.72 5.62
C HIS A 105 5.23 -23.79 4.10
N GLN A 106 5.22 -22.66 3.39
CA GLN A 106 5.33 -22.58 1.92
C GLN A 106 6.76 -22.31 1.44
N TYR A 107 7.64 -21.84 2.34
CA TYR A 107 9.09 -21.73 2.20
C TYR A 107 9.85 -22.84 2.98
N ALA A 108 9.21 -23.98 3.25
CA ALA A 108 10.00 -25.22 3.32
C ALA A 108 10.67 -25.36 1.95
N PRO A 109 12.00 -25.50 1.89
CA PRO A 109 12.72 -25.35 0.63
C PRO A 109 12.14 -26.31 -0.40
N LEU A 110 12.01 -25.86 -1.64
CA LEU A 110 11.73 -26.68 -2.83
C LEU A 110 12.91 -27.66 -3.11
N ASN A 111 13.47 -28.29 -2.07
CA ASN A 111 14.66 -29.12 -2.12
C ASN A 111 14.39 -30.58 -1.72
N GLU A 112 13.14 -31.06 -1.71
CA GLU A 112 12.90 -32.47 -1.34
C GLU A 112 11.79 -33.23 -2.09
N GLU A 113 11.30 -32.74 -3.24
CA GLU A 113 10.40 -33.55 -4.08
C GLU A 113 10.68 -33.45 -5.59
N VAL A 114 11.93 -33.62 -6.04
CA VAL A 114 12.16 -34.19 -7.38
C VAL A 114 13.40 -35.09 -7.38
N SER A 115 13.18 -36.39 -7.23
CA SER A 115 13.80 -37.47 -8.01
C SER A 115 13.38 -38.83 -7.42
N PRO A 116 13.08 -39.88 -8.23
CA PRO A 116 13.79 -40.15 -9.49
C PRO A 116 12.87 -40.59 -10.66
N SER A 117 13.17 -40.15 -11.89
CA SER A 117 13.38 -41.06 -13.04
C SER A 117 13.57 -40.34 -14.38
N VAL A 118 14.80 -40.51 -14.90
CA VAL A 118 15.13 -40.84 -16.31
C VAL A 118 15.09 -39.73 -17.38
N SER A 119 16.31 -39.31 -17.73
CA SER A 119 16.89 -39.02 -19.06
C SER A 119 16.52 -37.76 -19.86
N GLY A 120 17.58 -37.01 -20.21
CA GLY A 120 17.66 -36.19 -21.42
C GLY A 120 18.13 -34.78 -21.12
N GLY A 121 19.42 -34.50 -21.33
CA GLY A 121 20.08 -33.26 -20.92
C GLY A 121 19.74 -32.03 -21.74
N GLU A 122 19.93 -30.87 -21.13
CA GLU A 122 20.56 -29.66 -21.69
C GLU A 122 20.83 -28.71 -20.52
N ASN A 123 22.03 -28.14 -20.49
CA ASN A 123 22.55 -27.31 -19.40
C ASN A 123 21.74 -26.01 -19.30
N VAL A 124 20.99 -25.83 -18.22
CA VAL A 124 20.58 -24.51 -17.76
C VAL A 124 21.50 -24.17 -16.59
N ASP A 125 22.30 -23.13 -16.81
CA ASP A 125 23.23 -22.55 -15.87
C ASP A 125 22.44 -21.97 -14.69
N ASP A 126 22.20 -22.79 -13.66
CA ASP A 126 21.71 -22.35 -12.36
C ASP A 126 22.85 -21.58 -11.69
N ASN A 127 23.00 -20.32 -12.09
CA ASN A 127 23.78 -19.34 -11.35
C ASN A 127 22.98 -18.99 -10.09
N ASP A 128 23.13 -19.82 -9.05
CA ASP A 128 22.79 -19.48 -7.68
C ASP A 128 23.44 -18.12 -7.37
N GLU A 129 22.66 -17.04 -7.45
CA GLU A 129 23.10 -15.69 -7.07
C GLU A 129 23.46 -15.72 -5.58
N ALA A 130 24.74 -15.95 -5.28
CA ALA A 130 25.27 -15.82 -3.94
C ALA A 130 24.91 -14.43 -3.41
N PRO A 131 24.41 -14.30 -2.16
CA PRO A 131 24.01 -13.02 -1.62
C PRO A 131 25.19 -12.04 -1.68
N GLU A 132 25.06 -11.01 -2.53
CA GLU A 132 26.13 -10.05 -2.81
C GLU A 132 26.54 -9.23 -1.56
N ILE A 133 25.71 -9.23 -0.51
CA ILE A 133 25.87 -8.43 0.70
C ILE A 133 25.78 -9.31 1.95
N SER A 134 26.77 -9.17 2.84
CA SER A 134 26.77 -9.83 4.15
C SER A 134 25.65 -9.29 5.05
N LYS A 135 25.08 -10.14 5.93
CA LYS A 135 24.03 -9.73 6.90
C LYS A 135 24.40 -8.48 7.69
N TRP A 136 25.66 -8.36 8.10
CA TRP A 136 26.16 -7.21 8.85
C TRP A 136 26.28 -5.95 8.00
N GLU A 137 26.67 -6.12 6.74
CA GLU A 137 26.77 -5.01 5.79
C GLU A 137 25.38 -4.46 5.45
N ALA A 138 24.37 -5.34 5.29
CA ALA A 138 22.98 -4.92 5.11
C ALA A 138 22.45 -4.11 6.31
N ILE A 139 22.75 -4.53 7.55
CA ILE A 139 22.34 -3.81 8.76
C ILE A 139 23.00 -2.42 8.81
N ILE A 140 24.29 -2.33 8.47
CA ILE A 140 25.02 -1.06 8.44
C ILE A 140 24.41 -0.12 7.41
N TRP A 141 24.20 -0.58 6.17
CA TRP A 141 23.59 0.22 5.11
C TRP A 141 22.17 0.67 5.46
N LEU A 142 21.35 -0.20 6.05
CA LEU A 142 20.01 0.15 6.51
C LEU A 142 20.06 1.29 7.55
N ALA A 143 20.97 1.21 8.52
CA ALA A 143 21.11 2.24 9.54
C ALA A 143 21.58 3.57 8.95
N VAL A 144 22.57 3.53 8.05
CA VAL A 144 23.11 4.74 7.38
C VAL A 144 22.04 5.42 6.53
N MET A 145 21.33 4.66 5.68
CA MET A 145 20.28 5.23 4.83
C MET A 145 19.11 5.76 5.65
N THR A 146 18.74 5.09 6.74
CA THR A 146 17.69 5.56 7.66
C THR A 146 18.09 6.88 8.33
N ALA A 147 19.33 7.00 8.81
CA ALA A 147 19.84 8.23 9.40
C ALA A 147 19.88 9.37 8.37
N TRP A 148 20.29 9.07 7.14
CA TRP A 148 20.34 10.02 6.05
C TRP A 148 18.94 10.52 5.67
N ILE A 149 17.97 9.62 5.48
CA ILE A 149 16.57 9.97 5.21
C ILE A 149 15.98 10.78 6.36
N SER A 150 16.28 10.43 7.62
CA SER A 150 15.83 11.20 8.79
C SER A 150 16.33 12.65 8.74
N PHE A 151 17.60 12.87 8.36
CA PHE A 151 18.15 14.22 8.21
C PHE A 151 17.47 14.99 7.06
N LEU A 152 17.29 14.37 5.89
CA LEU A 152 16.58 15.02 4.77
C LEU A 152 15.11 15.28 5.07
N SER A 153 14.46 14.46 5.92
CA SER A 153 13.04 14.61 6.23
C SER A 153 12.72 15.94 6.93
N ASP A 154 13.65 16.48 7.73
CA ASP A 154 13.47 17.77 8.40
C ASP A 154 13.43 18.92 7.38
N TYR A 155 14.41 18.94 6.47
CA TYR A 155 14.44 19.90 5.35
C TYR A 155 13.24 19.77 4.42
N LEU A 156 12.78 18.53 4.17
CA LEU A 156 11.62 18.27 3.33
C LEU A 156 10.35 18.87 3.95
N VAL A 157 10.15 18.70 5.27
CA VAL A 157 8.99 19.26 5.97
C VAL A 157 8.99 20.80 5.91
N ASP A 158 10.15 21.44 6.10
CA ASP A 158 10.28 22.90 5.96
C ASP A 158 10.05 23.36 4.52
N ALA A 159 10.55 22.61 3.54
CA ALA A 159 10.35 22.89 2.13
C ALA A 159 8.87 22.81 1.71
N ILE A 160 8.06 21.94 2.33
CA ILE A 160 6.62 21.86 2.06
C ILE A 160 5.91 23.18 2.41
N ASP A 161 6.21 23.77 3.57
CA ASP A 161 5.61 25.06 3.97
C ASP A 161 6.11 26.22 3.09
N GLY A 162 7.41 26.21 2.75
CA GLY A 162 7.99 27.17 1.81
C GLY A 162 7.38 27.09 0.41
N ALA A 163 7.24 25.88 -0.14
CA ALA A 163 6.66 25.63 -1.46
C ALA A 163 5.18 26.01 -1.52
N SER A 164 4.41 25.72 -0.47
CA SER A 164 2.99 26.12 -0.40
C SER A 164 2.83 27.64 -0.50
N LYS A 165 3.66 28.41 0.21
CA LYS A 165 3.62 29.88 0.17
C LYS A 165 4.10 30.45 -1.17
N ALA A 166 5.16 29.88 -1.74
CA ALA A 166 5.74 30.35 -3.00
C ALA A 166 4.85 30.06 -4.22
N TRP A 167 4.32 28.84 -4.32
CA TRP A 167 3.50 28.40 -5.45
C TRP A 167 2.01 28.65 -5.25
N ARG A 168 1.59 29.15 -4.08
CA ARG A 168 0.19 29.37 -3.69
C ARG A 168 -0.70 28.13 -3.88
N ILE A 169 -0.13 26.95 -3.67
CA ILE A 169 -0.86 25.68 -3.69
C ILE A 169 -1.12 25.21 -2.26
N PRO A 170 -2.26 24.53 -2.00
CA PRO A 170 -2.58 24.07 -0.65
C PRO A 170 -1.60 22.98 -0.20
N ILE A 171 -1.22 23.00 1.08
CA ILE A 171 -0.37 21.98 1.73
C ILE A 171 -0.93 20.58 1.50
N ALA A 172 -2.26 20.46 1.46
CA ALA A 172 -2.97 19.23 1.15
C ALA A 172 -2.60 18.64 -0.21
N PHE A 173 -2.50 19.46 -1.27
CA PHE A 173 -2.13 18.98 -2.59
C PHE A 173 -0.69 18.47 -2.61
N ILE A 174 0.24 19.19 -1.97
CA ILE A 174 1.64 18.75 -1.86
C ILE A 174 1.73 17.43 -1.09
N SER A 175 0.99 17.32 0.02
CA SER A 175 1.08 16.17 0.93
C SER A 175 0.37 14.93 0.38
N VAL A 176 -0.79 15.08 -0.26
CA VAL A 176 -1.59 13.95 -0.80
C VAL A 176 -1.10 13.49 -2.15
N ILE A 177 -0.60 14.39 -3.02
CA ILE A 177 -0.26 14.05 -4.40
C ILE A 177 1.26 14.00 -4.62
N LEU A 178 1.97 15.09 -4.35
CA LEU A 178 3.40 15.18 -4.67
C LEU A 178 4.26 14.27 -3.79
N LEU A 179 4.04 14.31 -2.48
CA LEU A 179 4.87 13.59 -1.51
C LEU A 179 4.84 12.07 -1.72
N PRO A 180 3.67 11.42 -1.94
CA PRO A 180 3.63 9.97 -2.09
C PRO A 180 4.17 9.48 -3.43
N ILE A 181 4.03 10.27 -4.50
CA ILE A 181 4.64 9.94 -5.80
C ILE A 181 6.17 9.86 -5.66
N VAL A 182 6.78 10.84 -5.00
CA VAL A 182 8.24 10.86 -4.82
C VAL A 182 8.68 9.86 -3.76
N GLY A 183 7.98 9.80 -2.63
CA GLY A 183 8.30 8.94 -1.50
C GLY A 183 8.24 7.45 -1.82
N ASN A 184 7.33 7.05 -2.71
CA ASN A 184 7.14 5.65 -3.10
C ASN A 184 7.60 5.36 -4.53
N ALA A 185 8.31 6.28 -5.18
CA ALA A 185 8.69 6.15 -6.60
C ALA A 185 9.43 4.84 -6.91
N ALA A 186 10.31 4.40 -6.00
CA ALA A 186 11.04 3.13 -6.15
C ALA A 186 10.11 1.91 -6.11
N GLU A 187 9.15 1.89 -5.18
CA GLU A 187 8.13 0.85 -5.11
C GLU A 187 7.26 0.86 -6.37
N HIS A 188 6.85 2.04 -6.83
CA HIS A 188 6.03 2.23 -8.03
C HIS A 188 6.73 1.70 -9.28
N ALA A 189 8.00 2.07 -9.47
CA ALA A 189 8.81 1.63 -10.58
C ALA A 189 9.00 0.11 -10.58
N SER A 190 9.24 -0.49 -9.40
CA SER A 190 9.40 -1.94 -9.28
C SER A 190 8.10 -2.69 -9.63
N ALA A 191 6.95 -2.20 -9.15
CA ALA A 191 5.64 -2.80 -9.43
C ALA A 191 5.32 -2.78 -10.93
N ILE A 192 5.51 -1.62 -11.58
CA ILE A 192 5.33 -1.47 -13.04
C ILE A 192 6.28 -2.40 -13.80
N MET A 193 7.54 -2.49 -13.39
CA MET A 193 8.51 -3.39 -14.02
C MET A 193 8.10 -4.86 -13.90
N PHE A 194 7.57 -5.28 -12.75
CA PHE A 194 7.07 -6.64 -12.56
C PHE A 194 5.83 -6.92 -13.42
N ALA A 195 4.91 -5.96 -13.55
CA ALA A 195 3.76 -6.08 -14.45
C ALA A 195 4.19 -6.24 -15.92
N MET A 196 5.20 -5.48 -16.37
CA MET A 196 5.77 -5.63 -17.72
C MET A 196 6.53 -6.94 -17.95
N LYS A 197 6.86 -7.68 -16.89
CA LYS A 197 7.55 -8.99 -16.95
C LYS A 197 6.60 -10.18 -16.77
N ASP A 198 5.30 -9.99 -16.96
CA ASP A 198 4.26 -11.00 -16.74
C ASP A 198 4.14 -11.50 -15.29
N LYS A 199 4.61 -10.70 -14.33
CA LYS A 199 4.51 -10.98 -12.89
C LYS A 199 3.54 -10.03 -12.22
N LEU A 200 2.32 -9.96 -12.77
CA LEU A 200 1.26 -9.08 -12.27
C LEU A 200 0.94 -9.36 -10.79
N ASP A 201 1.02 -10.62 -10.37
CA ASP A 201 0.93 -11.04 -8.97
C ASP A 201 1.81 -10.25 -8.01
N ILE A 202 3.09 -10.11 -8.37
CA ILE A 202 4.07 -9.43 -7.54
C ILE A 202 3.73 -7.94 -7.51
N SER A 203 3.33 -7.36 -8.64
CA SER A 203 2.90 -5.97 -8.73
C SER A 203 1.67 -5.69 -7.84
N LEU A 204 0.64 -6.55 -7.89
CA LEU A 204 -0.55 -6.45 -7.05
C LEU A 204 -0.19 -6.62 -5.57
N GLY A 205 0.68 -7.57 -5.26
CA GLY A 205 1.20 -7.79 -3.91
C GLY A 205 1.91 -6.56 -3.35
N VAL A 206 2.79 -5.92 -4.14
CA VAL A 206 3.49 -4.69 -3.75
C VAL A 206 2.51 -3.54 -3.51
N ALA A 207 1.61 -3.27 -4.46
CA ALA A 207 0.69 -2.14 -4.35
C ALA A 207 -0.35 -2.31 -3.22
N ILE A 208 -1.05 -3.45 -3.18
CA ILE A 208 -2.10 -3.72 -2.19
C ILE A 208 -1.49 -3.99 -0.82
N GLY A 209 -0.38 -4.74 -0.75
CA GLY A 209 0.33 -5.02 0.49
C GLY A 209 0.84 -3.74 1.17
N SER A 210 1.52 -2.86 0.42
CA SER A 210 2.00 -1.56 0.91
C SER A 210 0.83 -0.69 1.41
N SER A 211 -0.28 -0.62 0.67
CA SER A 211 -1.49 0.09 1.12
C SER A 211 -2.10 -0.49 2.39
N THR A 212 -2.21 -1.82 2.49
CA THR A 212 -2.74 -2.49 3.70
C THR A 212 -1.82 -2.24 4.90
N GLN A 213 -0.51 -2.26 4.71
CA GLN A 213 0.47 -1.93 5.76
C GLN A 213 0.31 -0.48 6.21
N ILE A 214 0.19 0.48 5.29
CA ILE A 214 -0.02 1.88 5.65
C ILE A 214 -1.34 2.07 6.40
N ALA A 215 -2.42 1.45 5.94
CA ALA A 215 -3.75 1.59 6.53
C ALA A 215 -3.88 0.91 7.90
N MET A 216 -3.45 -0.34 8.04
CA MET A 216 -3.61 -1.16 9.25
C MET A 216 -2.48 -0.97 10.28
N PHE A 217 -1.32 -0.51 9.85
CA PHE A 217 -0.18 -0.27 10.73
C PHE A 217 0.28 1.19 10.72
N GLY A 218 0.65 1.76 9.57
CA GLY A 218 1.27 3.09 9.49
C GLY A 218 0.42 4.19 10.15
N ILE A 219 -0.82 4.37 9.70
CA ILE A 219 -1.78 5.35 10.23
C ILE A 219 -2.03 5.15 11.74
N PRO A 220 -2.47 3.96 12.21
CA PRO A 220 -2.76 3.77 13.63
C PRO A 220 -1.51 3.80 14.51
N PHE A 221 -0.34 3.40 14.00
CA PHE A 221 0.94 3.56 14.68
C PHE A 221 1.26 5.04 14.89
N CYS A 222 1.07 5.90 13.89
CA CYS A 222 1.24 7.35 14.04
C CYS A 222 0.30 7.95 15.11
N VAL A 223 -0.93 7.45 15.24
CA VAL A 223 -1.86 7.86 16.31
C VAL A 223 -1.33 7.47 17.70
N VAL A 224 -0.83 6.24 17.86
CA VAL A 224 -0.26 5.77 19.13
C VAL A 224 1.01 6.55 19.48
N VAL A 225 1.91 6.79 18.53
CA VAL A 225 3.10 7.63 18.72
C VAL A 225 2.70 9.05 19.12
N GLY A 226 1.72 9.63 18.42
CA GLY A 226 1.16 10.94 18.78
C GLY A 226 0.62 10.96 20.21
N TRP A 227 -0.05 9.89 20.64
CA TRP A 227 -0.55 9.75 22.01
C TRP A 227 0.58 9.72 23.05
N VAL A 228 1.63 8.93 22.81
CA VAL A 228 2.82 8.87 23.68
C VAL A 228 3.54 10.22 23.77
N MET A 229 3.60 10.97 22.66
CA MET A 229 4.20 12.31 22.59
C MET A 229 3.29 13.43 23.12
N GLY A 230 2.08 13.13 23.58
CA GLY A 230 1.10 14.13 24.04
C GLY A 230 0.53 15.01 22.92
N ARG A 231 0.64 14.59 21.66
CA ARG A 231 0.09 15.28 20.49
C ARG A 231 -1.30 14.71 20.14
N PRO A 232 -2.30 15.55 19.79
CA PRO A 232 -3.64 15.10 19.44
C PRO A 232 -3.69 14.60 17.98
N MET A 233 -3.04 13.47 17.70
CA MET A 233 -3.17 12.77 16.42
C MET A 233 -4.43 11.89 16.47
N ASP A 234 -5.33 12.05 15.50
CA ASP A 234 -6.56 11.28 15.35
C ASP A 234 -6.62 10.57 13.99
N LEU A 235 -7.68 9.79 13.78
CA LEU A 235 -7.97 9.09 12.53
C LEU A 235 -8.95 9.87 11.64
N ASN A 236 -9.22 11.14 11.92
CA ASN A 236 -10.20 11.92 11.16
C ASN A 236 -9.52 12.70 10.03
N PHE A 237 -9.58 12.11 8.84
CA PHE A 237 -9.02 12.69 7.62
C PHE A 237 -9.93 13.77 6.98
N HIS A 238 -11.01 14.20 7.64
CA HIS A 238 -12.10 14.98 7.04
C HIS A 238 -12.94 14.16 6.04
N LEU A 239 -14.16 14.64 5.80
CA LEU A 239 -15.16 13.93 5.01
C LEU A 239 -14.71 13.67 3.57
N PHE A 240 -14.13 14.69 2.91
CA PHE A 240 -13.69 14.57 1.52
C PHE A 240 -12.60 13.51 1.35
N GLU A 241 -11.54 13.56 2.16
CA GLU A 241 -10.42 12.63 2.03
C GLU A 241 -10.84 11.19 2.38
N THR A 242 -11.67 11.04 3.42
CA THR A 242 -12.22 9.74 3.82
C THR A 242 -13.14 9.15 2.74
N ALA A 243 -13.98 9.98 2.12
CA ALA A 243 -14.85 9.56 1.02
C ALA A 243 -14.05 9.14 -0.21
N VAL A 244 -13.02 9.90 -0.60
CA VAL A 244 -12.13 9.55 -1.72
C VAL A 244 -11.41 8.23 -1.45
N LEU A 245 -10.87 8.04 -0.24
CA LEU A 245 -10.23 6.78 0.15
C LEU A 245 -11.21 5.60 0.07
N PHE A 246 -12.43 5.78 0.58
CA PHE A 246 -13.46 4.76 0.56
C PHE A 246 -13.88 4.37 -0.87
N ILE A 247 -14.17 5.35 -1.71
CA ILE A 247 -14.54 5.12 -3.11
C ILE A 247 -13.39 4.44 -3.85
N THR A 248 -12.15 4.88 -3.64
CA THR A 248 -10.96 4.28 -4.24
C THR A 248 -10.82 2.80 -3.89
N VAL A 249 -10.92 2.45 -2.60
CA VAL A 249 -10.80 1.06 -2.16
C VAL A 249 -11.93 0.20 -2.70
N LEU A 250 -13.17 0.73 -2.76
CA LEU A 250 -14.28 0.02 -3.40
C LEU A 250 -14.04 -0.22 -4.89
N VAL A 251 -13.67 0.83 -5.65
CA VAL A 251 -13.42 0.72 -7.09
C VAL A 251 -12.33 -0.31 -7.36
N VAL A 252 -11.21 -0.27 -6.62
CA VAL A 252 -10.12 -1.24 -6.78
C VAL A 252 -10.56 -2.64 -6.38
N ALA A 253 -11.30 -2.81 -5.28
CA ALA A 253 -11.81 -4.12 -4.87
C ALA A 253 -12.75 -4.72 -5.94
N PHE A 254 -13.66 -3.92 -6.51
CA PHE A 254 -14.53 -4.35 -7.60
C PHE A 254 -13.76 -4.65 -8.87
N LEU A 255 -12.79 -3.82 -9.25
CA LEU A 255 -11.94 -4.03 -10.42
C LEU A 255 -11.17 -5.36 -10.29
N LEU A 256 -10.60 -5.64 -9.13
CA LEU A 256 -9.89 -6.90 -8.88
C LEU A 256 -10.84 -8.10 -8.92
N GLN A 257 -12.03 -8.00 -8.34
CA GLN A 257 -13.06 -9.04 -8.44
C GLN A 257 -13.50 -9.27 -9.89
N MET A 258 -13.65 -8.19 -10.67
CA MET A 258 -13.98 -8.26 -12.08
C MET A 258 -12.87 -8.99 -12.85
N LEU A 259 -11.61 -8.60 -12.69
CA LEU A 259 -10.46 -9.31 -13.30
C LEU A 259 -10.42 -10.80 -12.90
N LEU A 260 -10.76 -11.11 -11.64
CA LEU A 260 -10.83 -12.50 -11.17
C LEU A 260 -11.96 -13.31 -11.80
N HIS A 261 -13.06 -12.66 -12.16
CA HIS A 261 -14.23 -13.26 -12.80
C HIS A 261 -14.03 -13.44 -14.30
N TRP A 262 -13.40 -12.47 -14.97
CA TRP A 262 -13.11 -12.50 -16.40
C TRP A 262 -12.15 -13.63 -16.82
N LYS A 263 -11.34 -14.17 -15.89
CA LYS A 263 -10.60 -15.43 -16.10
C LYS A 263 -11.49 -16.64 -16.46
N HIS A 264 -12.81 -16.54 -16.27
CA HIS A 264 -13.75 -17.61 -16.63
C HIS A 264 -14.45 -17.41 -17.98
N GLU A 265 -14.38 -16.22 -18.59
CA GLU A 265 -15.05 -15.90 -19.86
C GLU A 265 -14.07 -15.10 -20.73
N ASP A 266 -13.50 -15.75 -21.76
CA ASP A 266 -12.54 -15.20 -22.74
C ASP A 266 -13.05 -13.92 -23.43
N VAL A 267 -12.96 -12.77 -22.78
CA VAL A 267 -13.36 -11.48 -23.36
C VAL A 267 -12.25 -10.46 -23.11
N ALA A 268 -11.80 -9.82 -24.19
CA ALA A 268 -10.70 -8.86 -24.16
C ALA A 268 -11.12 -7.54 -23.45
N PHE A 269 -10.26 -7.06 -22.57
CA PHE A 269 -10.46 -5.84 -21.77
C PHE A 269 -10.29 -4.58 -22.63
N ASP A 270 -11.31 -3.71 -22.66
CA ASP A 270 -11.22 -2.39 -23.31
C ASP A 270 -10.74 -1.33 -22.31
N PHE A 271 -9.55 -0.81 -22.57
CA PHE A 271 -8.72 -0.02 -21.65
C PHE A 271 -9.19 1.44 -21.44
N GLY A 272 -10.17 1.92 -22.22
CA GLY A 272 -10.62 3.31 -22.18
C GLY A 272 -11.21 3.76 -20.83
N CYS A 273 -11.98 2.89 -20.17
CA CYS A 273 -12.71 3.25 -18.95
C CYS A 273 -11.82 3.53 -17.72
N LEU A 274 -10.59 3.00 -17.67
CA LEU A 274 -9.70 3.14 -16.51
C LEU A 274 -8.89 4.43 -16.54
N LEU A 275 -8.53 4.91 -17.74
CA LEU A 275 -7.88 6.21 -17.91
C LEU A 275 -8.84 7.36 -17.61
N ASP A 276 -10.13 7.20 -17.98
CA ASP A 276 -11.16 8.19 -17.69
C ASP A 276 -11.44 8.33 -16.18
N ALA A 277 -11.28 7.26 -15.40
CA ALA A 277 -11.42 7.29 -13.95
C ALA A 277 -10.25 7.99 -13.21
N TRP A 278 -9.10 8.17 -13.87
CA TRP A 278 -7.93 8.86 -13.28
C TRP A 278 -7.92 10.37 -13.58
N CYS A 279 -8.68 10.82 -14.59
CA CYS A 279 -8.81 12.21 -15.01
C CYS A 279 -9.99 12.96 -14.37
N ILE A 280 -10.73 12.34 -13.44
CA ILE A 280 -11.88 12.94 -12.73
C ILE A 280 -11.50 13.28 -11.29
#